data_AF-A0A924XM18-F1
#
_entry.id   AF-A0A924XM18-F1
#
_cell.length_a   1.000
_cell.length_b   1.000
_cell.length_c   1.000
_cell.angle_alpha   90.00
_cell.angle_beta   90.00
_cell.angle_gamma   90.00
#
_symmetry.space_group_name_H-M   'P 1'
#
loop_
_entity.id
_entity.type
_entity.pdbx_description
1 polymer ?
#
loop_
_entity_poly.entity_id
_entity_poly.type
_entity_poly.pdbx_seq_one_letter_code
_entity_poly.pdbx_strand_id
1 'polypeptide(L)'
;MKKTNRTFSQILTQVAANNMQTLMTRARTANRLAKTSTVSGAKARAYQVKVHALEGLKQNFPDKVKIQRDWRCGPRFVLVRIAERRFGLHAPAKIFGL
;
A
#
# COMPACT_ATOMS: atom_id res chain seq x y z
N MET A 1 16.35 -30.89 -17.48
CA MET A 1 15.51 -29.67 -17.32
C MET A 1 16.13 -28.53 -18.13
N LYS A 2 15.45 -28.01 -19.16
CA LYS A 2 15.91 -26.80 -19.85
C LYS A 2 15.73 -25.59 -18.92
N LYS A 3 16.83 -24.92 -18.57
CA LYS A 3 16.78 -23.60 -17.90
C LYS A 3 16.18 -22.60 -18.89
N THR A 4 14.92 -22.24 -18.72
CA THR A 4 14.33 -21.12 -19.45
C THR A 4 14.96 -19.83 -18.93
N ASN A 5 15.88 -19.24 -19.68
CA ASN A 5 16.43 -17.92 -19.36
C ASN A 5 15.33 -16.88 -19.50
N ARG A 6 14.96 -16.24 -18.38
CA ARG A 6 14.03 -15.11 -18.39
C ARG A 6 14.70 -13.92 -19.05
N THR A 7 13.95 -13.18 -19.86
CA THR A 7 14.45 -11.91 -20.41
C THR A 7 14.56 -10.87 -19.29
N PHE A 8 15.41 -9.87 -19.48
CA PHE A 8 15.54 -8.75 -18.53
C PHE A 8 14.18 -8.08 -18.24
N SER A 9 13.34 -7.90 -19.27
CA SER A 9 11.97 -7.36 -19.12
C SER A 9 11.07 -8.24 -18.23
N GLN A 10 11.15 -9.56 -18.36
CA GLN A 10 10.41 -10.49 -17.49
C GLN A 10 10.89 -10.40 -16.04
N ILE A 11 12.19 -10.24 -15.81
CA ILE A 11 12.76 -10.05 -14.47
C ILE A 11 12.25 -8.74 -13.87
N LEU A 12 12.32 -7.63 -14.60
CA LEU A 12 11.81 -6.33 -14.14
C LEU A 12 10.33 -6.39 -13.77
N THR A 13 9.51 -7.03 -14.60
CA THR A 13 8.08 -7.21 -14.34
C THR A 13 7.84 -7.97 -13.04
N GLN A 14 8.59 -9.05 -12.81
CA GLN A 14 8.49 -9.83 -11.57
C GLN A 14 8.93 -9.02 -10.34
N VAL A 15 10.04 -8.29 -10.44
CA VAL A 15 10.56 -7.45 -9.35
C VAL A 15 9.56 -6.35 -9.00
N ALA A 16 8.95 -5.70 -10.00
CA ALA A 16 7.91 -4.70 -9.80
C ALA A 16 6.71 -5.27 -9.02
N ALA A 17 6.21 -6.44 -9.43
CA ALA A 17 5.11 -7.12 -8.73
C ALA A 17 5.48 -7.45 -7.26
N ASN A 18 6.70 -7.95 -7.03
CA ASN A 18 7.20 -8.26 -5.69
C ASN A 18 7.33 -7.01 -4.81
N ASN A 19 7.82 -5.91 -5.38
CA ASN A 19 7.98 -4.64 -4.66
C ASN A 19 6.62 -4.05 -4.27
N MET A 20 5.65 -4.07 -5.19
CA MET A 20 4.28 -3.65 -4.93
C MET A 20 3.65 -4.49 -3.81
N GLN A 21 3.79 -5.83 -3.87
CA GLN A 21 3.27 -6.70 -2.83
C GLN A 21 3.95 -6.45 -1.47
N THR A 22 5.26 -6.19 -1.47
CA THR A 22 6.04 -5.86 -0.26
C THR A 22 5.54 -4.58 0.40
N LEU A 23 5.33 -3.51 -0.37
CA LEU A 23 4.81 -2.25 0.16
C LEU A 23 3.41 -2.42 0.76
N MET A 24 2.53 -3.17 0.09
CA MET A 24 1.19 -3.44 0.62
C MET A 24 1.23 -4.29 1.90
N THR A 25 2.10 -5.30 1.95
CA THR A 25 2.31 -6.10 3.16
C THR A 25 2.83 -5.22 4.30
N ARG A 26 3.81 -4.35 4.05
CA ARG A 26 4.33 -3.40 5.03
C ARG A 26 3.23 -2.48 5.57
N ALA A 27 2.38 -1.94 4.69
CA ALA A 27 1.25 -1.11 5.08
C ALA A 27 0.26 -1.88 5.99
N ARG A 28 -0.05 -3.13 5.65
CA ARG A 28 -0.95 -3.99 6.44
C ARG A 28 -0.38 -4.32 7.82
N THR A 29 0.90 -4.69 7.88
CA THR A 29 1.59 -4.98 9.14
C THR A 29 1.63 -3.75 10.03
N ALA A 30 1.97 -2.59 9.47
CA ALA A 30 1.98 -1.32 10.21
C ALA A 30 0.58 -0.95 10.74
N ASN A 31 -0.47 -1.14 9.92
CA ASN A 31 -1.86 -0.95 10.36
C ASN A 31 -2.26 -1.90 11.50
N ARG A 32 -1.84 -3.17 11.43
CA ARG A 32 -2.08 -4.15 12.48
C ARG A 32 -1.40 -3.71 13.77
N LEU A 33 -0.11 -3.37 13.72
CA LEU A 33 0.66 -2.87 14.87
C LEU A 33 0.02 -1.62 15.49
N ALA A 34 -0.43 -0.67 14.66
CA ALA A 34 -1.11 0.52 15.16
C ALA A 34 -2.42 0.20 15.89
N LYS A 35 -3.14 -0.84 15.45
CA LYS A 35 -4.39 -1.27 16.09
C LYS A 35 -4.16 -2.07 17.38
N THR A 36 -3.06 -2.81 17.48
CA THR A 36 -2.74 -3.63 18.66
C THR A 36 -1.91 -2.91 19.71
N SER A 37 -1.27 -1.79 19.36
CA SER A 37 -0.44 -1.04 20.31
C SER A 37 -1.27 -0.21 21.28
N THR A 38 -0.96 -0.34 22.57
CA THR A 38 -1.51 0.46 23.67
C THR A 38 -0.72 1.74 23.94
N VAL A 39 0.51 1.84 23.42
CA VAL A 39 1.39 3.00 23.58
C VAL A 39 1.10 4.02 22.48
N SER A 40 0.57 5.19 22.86
CA SER A 40 0.14 6.25 21.92
C SER A 40 1.22 6.63 20.89
N GLY A 41 2.47 6.83 21.34
CA GLY A 41 3.59 7.17 20.45
C GLY A 41 3.92 6.07 19.44
N ALA A 42 3.91 4.80 19.85
CA ALA A 42 4.16 3.68 18.95
C ALA A 42 3.03 3.51 17.92
N LYS A 43 1.78 3.69 18.36
CA LYS A 43 0.60 3.69 17.50
C LYS A 43 0.68 4.77 16.41
N ALA A 44 1.05 6.00 16.77
CA ALA A 44 1.20 7.09 15.82
C ALA A 44 2.29 6.80 14.77
N ARG A 45 3.47 6.32 15.20
CA ARG A 45 4.57 5.93 14.28
C ARG A 45 4.16 4.79 13.35
N ALA A 46 3.47 3.78 13.87
CA ALA A 46 2.96 2.68 13.03
C ALA A 46 1.95 3.18 11.98
N TYR A 47 1.09 4.13 12.32
CA TYR A 47 0.23 4.78 11.32
C TYR A 47 1.01 5.58 10.28
N GLN A 48 2.08 6.28 10.67
CA GLN A 48 2.95 6.97 9.71
C GLN A 48 3.59 5.99 8.73
N VAL A 49 4.12 4.86 9.21
CA VAL A 49 4.69 3.81 8.34
C VAL A 49 3.65 3.24 7.40
N LYS A 50 2.42 2.99 7.88
CA LYS A 50 1.30 2.57 7.01
C LYS A 50 1.09 3.57 5.88
N VAL A 51 0.99 4.85 6.23
CA VAL A 51 0.69 5.92 5.29
C VAL A 51 1.79 6.09 4.25
N HIS A 52 3.07 6.14 4.67
CA HIS A 52 4.21 6.22 3.75
C HIS A 52 4.28 5.03 2.79
N ALA A 53 3.97 3.81 3.28
CA ALA A 53 3.95 2.64 2.40
C ALA A 53 2.84 2.72 1.34
N LEU A 54 1.68 3.30 1.66
CA LEU A 54 0.58 3.52 0.72
C LEU A 54 0.86 4.67 -0.26
N GLU A 55 1.53 5.72 0.19
CA GLU A 55 2.03 6.80 -0.66
C GLU A 55 3.05 6.28 -1.67
N GLY A 56 4.05 5.51 -1.20
CA GLY A 56 5.04 4.87 -2.06
C GLY A 56 4.42 3.92 -3.08
N LEU A 57 3.32 3.23 -2.72
CA LEU A 57 2.56 2.43 -3.68
C LEU A 57 1.97 3.28 -4.81
N LYS A 58 1.36 4.43 -4.49
CA LYS A 58 0.79 5.32 -5.50
C LYS A 58 1.86 5.94 -6.38
N GLN A 59 2.97 6.39 -5.80
CA GLN A 59 4.07 7.02 -6.53
C GLN A 59 4.75 6.06 -7.51
N ASN A 60 5.03 4.83 -7.08
CA ASN A 60 5.77 3.86 -7.89
C ASN A 60 4.89 3.02 -8.82
N PHE A 61 3.60 2.86 -8.51
CA PHE A 61 2.67 1.99 -9.27
C PHE A 61 1.31 2.67 -9.49
N PRO A 62 1.27 3.87 -10.11
CA PRO A 62 0.05 4.69 -10.18
C PRO A 62 -1.12 4.00 -10.89
N ASP A 63 -0.85 3.16 -11.88
CA ASP A 63 -1.86 2.45 -12.68
C ASP A 63 -2.36 1.16 -12.04
N LYS A 64 -1.61 0.64 -11.05
CA LYS A 64 -1.95 -0.59 -10.33
C LYS A 64 -2.62 -0.31 -8.98
N VAL A 65 -2.72 0.95 -8.58
CA VAL A 65 -3.32 1.38 -7.32
C VAL A 65 -4.61 2.12 -7.58
N LYS A 66 -5.69 1.65 -6.95
CA LYS A 66 -6.99 2.32 -6.93
C LYS A 66 -7.14 3.09 -5.62
N ILE A 67 -7.52 4.35 -5.73
CA ILE A 67 -7.84 5.24 -4.62
C ILE A 67 -9.32 5.59 -4.75
N GLN A 68 -10.08 5.32 -3.69
CA GLN A 68 -11.51 5.55 -3.68
C GLN A 68 -11.89 6.33 -2.43
N ARG A 69 -12.74 7.35 -2.56
CA ARG A 69 -13.33 8.02 -1.39
C ARG A 69 -14.27 7.03 -0.70
N ASP A 70 -14.10 6.87 0.62
CA ASP A 70 -15.00 6.07 1.43
C ASP A 70 -16.06 6.98 2.05
N TRP A 71 -17.28 6.91 1.53
CA TRP A 71 -18.40 7.73 2.01
C TRP A 71 -18.68 7.52 3.50
N ARG A 72 -18.35 6.34 4.07
CA ARG A 72 -18.50 6.06 5.50
C ARG A 72 -17.48 6.79 6.37
N CYS A 73 -16.33 7.15 5.81
CA CYS A 73 -15.26 7.86 6.52
C CYS A 73 -15.21 9.36 6.19
N GLY A 74 -16.14 9.84 5.38
CA GLY A 74 -16.21 11.23 4.94
C GLY A 74 -15.04 11.64 4.03
N PRO A 75 -14.92 12.95 3.70
CA PRO A 75 -13.92 13.43 2.74
C PRO A 75 -12.48 13.35 3.25
N ARG A 76 -12.28 13.09 4.55
CA ARG A 76 -10.96 13.09 5.19
C ARG A 76 -10.12 11.85 4.88
N PHE A 77 -10.76 10.76 4.45
CA PHE A 77 -10.09 9.48 4.23
C PHE A 77 -10.43 8.88 2.87
N VAL A 78 -9.44 8.18 2.32
CA VAL A 78 -9.57 7.38 1.11
C VAL A 78 -9.19 5.94 1.40
N LEU A 79 -9.81 5.02 0.67
CA LEU A 79 -9.45 3.62 0.63
C LEU A 79 -8.42 3.41 -0.49
N VAL A 80 -7.22 2.97 -0.12
CA VAL A 80 -6.12 2.67 -1.04
C VAL A 80 -6.00 1.16 -1.20
N ARG A 81 -6.04 0.66 -2.43
CA ARG A 81 -5.91 -0.78 -2.73
C ARG A 81 -5.14 -1.04 -4.02
N ILE A 82 -4.51 -2.19 -4.12
CA ILE A 82 -4.03 -2.71 -5.41
C ILE A 82 -5.27 -3.10 -6.23
N ALA A 83 -5.29 -2.75 -7.53
CA ALA A 83 -6.44 -2.93 -8.40
C ALA A 83 -7.00 -4.36 -8.41
N GLU A 84 -6.09 -5.35 -8.39
CA GLU A 84 -6.36 -6.79 -8.39
C GLU A 84 -6.77 -7.35 -7.01
N ARG A 85 -6.70 -6.54 -5.94
CA ARG A 85 -7.03 -6.97 -4.58
C ARG A 85 -8.35 -6.34 -4.13
N ARG A 86 -9.18 -7.16 -3.46
CA ARG A 86 -10.48 -6.75 -2.91
C ARG A 86 -10.34 -5.80 -1.72
N PHE A 87 -9.35 -6.02 -0.87
CA PHE A 87 -9.18 -5.28 0.38
C PHE A 87 -8.13 -4.16 0.27
N GLY A 88 -8.53 -2.97 0.72
CA GLY A 88 -7.68 -1.79 0.84
C GLY A 88 -7.42 -1.38 2.28
N LEU A 89 -6.64 -0.32 2.44
CA LEU A 89 -6.38 0.34 3.72
C LEU A 89 -6.78 1.80 3.64
N HIS A 90 -7.37 2.31 4.72
CA HIS A 90 -7.68 3.73 4.84
C HIS A 90 -6.43 4.56 5.05
N ALA A 91 -6.36 5.71 4.37
CA ALA A 91 -5.34 6.72 4.54
C ALA A 91 -5.92 8.14 4.40
N PRO A 92 -5.27 9.18 4.94
CA PRO A 92 -5.73 10.56 4.81
C PRO A 92 -5.79 11.01 3.35
N ALA A 93 -6.92 11.60 2.94
CA ALA A 93 -7.17 12.01 1.56
C ALA A 93 -6.14 13.06 1.05
N LYS A 94 -5.73 13.97 1.95
CA LYS A 94 -4.73 15.02 1.67
C LYS A 94 -3.41 14.51 1.08
N ILE A 95 -3.00 13.28 1.43
CA ILE A 95 -1.74 12.68 0.97
C ILE A 95 -1.83 12.23 -0.49
N PHE A 96 -3.05 12.02 -0.97
CA PHE A 96 -3.35 11.59 -2.33
C PHE A 96 -3.95 12.72 -3.19
N GLY A 97 -3.88 13.97 -2.71
CA GLY A 97 -4.41 15.14 -3.43
C GLY A 97 -5.94 15.16 -3.56
N LEU A 98 -6.66 14.55 -2.61
CA LEU A 98 -8.12 14.38 -2.63
C LEU A 98 -8.83 14.97 -1.42
#